data_AF-A0A976L5Y1-F1
#
_entry.id   AF-A0A976L5Y1-F1
#
_cell.length_a   1.000
_cell.length_b   1.000
_cell.length_c   1.000
_cell.angle_alpha   90.00
_cell.angle_beta   90.00
_cell.angle_gamma   90.00
#
_symmetry.space_group_name_H-M   'P 1'
#
loop_
_entity.id
_entity.type
_entity.pdbx_description
1 polymer ?
#
loop_
_entity_poly.entity_id
_entity_poly.type
_entity_poly.pdbx_seq_one_letter_code
_entity_poly.pdbx_strand_id
1 'polypeptide(L)'
;MSEATSSDMELFDLRIVVDRIEGRSVCGLKVGDYFEVTNSAELRIPEGKHFCMYAIQAVMPLLPAKQRQMPEGDWLEKDSFAVCPDP
;
A
#
# COMPACT_ATOMS: atom_id res chain seq x y z
N MET A 1 -27.12 28.12 -12.07
CA MET A 1 -26.00 27.68 -11.21
C MET A 1 -25.84 26.20 -11.49
N SER A 2 -24.97 25.88 -12.44
CA SER A 2 -24.86 24.54 -13.01
C SER A 2 -24.23 23.59 -11.99
N GLU A 3 -24.90 22.45 -11.75
CA GLU A 3 -24.42 21.34 -10.94
C GLU A 3 -23.03 20.89 -11.40
N ALA A 4 -22.09 20.79 -10.44
CA ALA A 4 -20.88 20.02 -10.64
C ALA A 4 -21.30 18.54 -10.66
N THR A 5 -21.36 17.96 -11.84
CA THR A 5 -21.41 16.51 -12.04
C THR A 5 -20.26 15.87 -11.26
N SER A 6 -20.59 15.02 -10.30
CA SER A 6 -19.66 14.15 -9.56
C SER A 6 -18.64 13.57 -10.53
N SER A 7 -17.38 14.01 -10.45
CA SER A 7 -16.29 13.27 -11.05
C SER A 7 -16.15 12.00 -10.22
N ASP A 8 -16.53 10.85 -10.77
CA ASP A 8 -16.32 9.58 -10.09
C ASP A 8 -14.84 9.47 -9.71
N MET A 9 -14.58 9.23 -8.42
CA MET A 9 -13.23 9.07 -7.90
C MET A 9 -12.66 7.75 -8.45
N GLU A 10 -11.63 7.85 -9.30
CA GLU A 10 -10.91 6.69 -9.78
C GLU A 10 -10.08 6.07 -8.65
N LEU A 11 -10.18 4.74 -8.51
CA LEU A 11 -9.35 3.97 -7.59
C LEU A 11 -8.29 3.19 -8.38
N PHE A 12 -7.04 3.29 -7.94
CA PHE A 12 -5.91 2.58 -8.50
C PHE A 12 -5.66 1.27 -7.73
N ASP A 13 -5.24 0.25 -8.47
CA ASP A 13 -4.64 -0.94 -7.87
C ASP A 13 -3.25 -0.60 -7.32
N LEU A 14 -2.91 -1.14 -6.16
CA LEU A 14 -1.64 -0.89 -5.49
C LEU A 14 -0.79 -2.15 -5.44
N ARG A 15 0.52 -1.98 -5.56
CA ARG A 15 1.51 -3.00 -5.21
C ARG A 15 2.39 -2.48 -4.08
N ILE A 16 2.41 -3.20 -2.98
CA ILE A 16 3.23 -2.91 -1.81
C ILE A 16 4.41 -3.85 -1.84
N VAL A 17 5.63 -3.30 -1.86
CA VAL A 17 6.87 -4.06 -2.05
C VAL A 17 7.78 -3.86 -0.85
N VAL A 18 8.50 -4.91 -0.45
CA VAL A 18 9.64 -4.78 0.46
C VAL A 18 10.78 -4.10 -0.30
N ASP A 19 10.91 -2.79 -0.12
CA ASP A 19 11.96 -1.96 -0.73
C ASP A 19 13.35 -2.30 -0.19
N ARG A 20 13.48 -2.34 1.13
CA ARG A 20 14.74 -2.62 1.83
C ARG A 20 14.51 -3.25 3.20
N ILE A 21 15.54 -3.92 3.71
CA ILE A 21 15.56 -4.53 5.04
C ILE A 21 16.79 -4.00 5.77
N GLU A 22 16.57 -3.12 6.74
CA GLU A 22 17.62 -2.54 7.59
C GLU A 22 17.74 -3.37 8.87
N GLY A 23 18.26 -4.59 8.74
CA GLY A 23 18.38 -5.53 9.86
C GLY A 23 18.09 -6.97 9.46
N ARG A 24 17.54 -7.73 10.39
CA ARG A 24 17.12 -9.12 10.16
C ARG A 24 15.61 -9.18 9.96
N SER A 25 15.16 -9.81 8.88
CA SER A 25 13.77 -10.23 8.77
C SER A 25 13.56 -11.53 9.55
N VAL A 26 12.75 -11.49 10.61
CA VAL A 26 12.36 -12.69 11.37
C VAL A 26 11.13 -13.39 10.77
N CYS A 27 10.29 -12.66 10.03
CA CYS A 27 9.16 -13.18 9.27
C CYS A 27 9.53 -13.82 7.93
N GLY A 28 10.81 -13.79 7.54
CA GLY A 28 11.31 -14.46 6.32
C GLY A 28 11.04 -13.72 5.01
N LEU A 29 10.61 -12.46 5.07
CA LEU A 29 10.48 -11.60 3.90
C LEU A 29 11.85 -11.24 3.32
N LYS A 30 11.88 -11.00 2.01
CA LYS A 30 13.04 -10.57 1.25
C LYS A 30 12.71 -9.30 0.46
N VAL A 31 13.74 -8.53 0.13
CA VAL A 31 13.61 -7.40 -0.80
C VAL A 31 12.97 -7.89 -2.10
N GLY A 32 11.95 -7.17 -2.56
CA GLY A 32 11.14 -7.53 -3.72
C GLY A 32 9.93 -8.43 -3.45
N ASP A 33 9.79 -9.03 -2.26
CA ASP A 33 8.51 -9.66 -1.88
C ASP A 33 7.42 -8.60 -1.83
N TYR A 34 6.20 -8.96 -2.25
CA TYR A 34 5.11 -8.01 -2.40
C TYR A 34 3.74 -8.62 -2.14
N PHE A 35 2.76 -7.75 -1.91
CA PHE A 35 1.34 -8.05 -2.05
C PHE A 35 0.67 -6.93 -2.86
N GLU A 36 -0.51 -7.23 -3.38
CA GLU A 36 -1.29 -6.29 -4.19
C GLU A 36 -2.63 -6.01 -3.51
N VAL A 37 -3.14 -4.80 -3.72
CA VAL A 37 -4.54 -4.46 -3.45
C VAL A 37 -5.19 -4.16 -4.78
N THR A 38 -6.15 -5.01 -5.15
CA THR A 38 -6.89 -4.92 -6.40
C THR A 38 -8.39 -4.79 -6.13
N ASN A 39 -9.17 -4.38 -7.13
CA ASN A 39 -10.65 -4.34 -7.01
C ASN A 39 -11.12 -3.60 -5.73
N SER A 40 -10.53 -2.43 -5.46
CA SER A 40 -10.72 -1.59 -4.26
C SER A 40 -10.26 -2.17 -2.91
N ALA A 41 -10.45 -3.47 -2.62
CA ALA A 41 -10.21 -4.02 -1.28
C ALA A 41 -9.75 -5.49 -1.26
N GLU A 42 -9.38 -6.07 -2.40
CA GLU A 42 -8.88 -7.44 -2.47
C GLU A 42 -7.36 -7.49 -2.28
N LEU A 43 -6.91 -8.00 -1.13
CA LEU A 43 -5.51 -8.27 -0.87
C LEU A 43 -5.09 -9.58 -1.55
N ARG A 44 -4.09 -9.52 -2.43
CA ARG A 44 -3.53 -10.67 -3.15
C ARG A 44 -2.07 -10.85 -2.81
N ILE A 45 -1.70 -12.07 -2.43
CA ILE A 45 -0.31 -12.48 -2.23
C ILE A 45 0.02 -13.49 -3.33
N PRO A 46 1.21 -13.45 -3.97
CA PRO A 46 1.60 -14.42 -4.97
C PRO A 46 1.50 -15.87 -4.46
N GLU A 47 1.17 -16.80 -5.34
CA GLU A 47 1.00 -18.21 -4.99
C GLU A 47 2.25 -18.78 -4.29
N GLY A 48 2.04 -19.53 -3.20
CA GLY A 48 3.12 -20.12 -2.42
C GLY A 48 3.96 -19.12 -1.61
N LYS A 49 3.54 -17.86 -1.53
CA LYS A 49 4.16 -16.81 -0.70
C LYS A 49 3.28 -16.47 0.49
N HIS A 50 3.88 -15.75 1.43
CA HIS A 50 3.22 -15.10 2.54
C HIS A 50 3.70 -13.66 2.62
N PHE A 51 3.00 -12.84 3.41
CA PHE A 51 3.46 -11.50 3.75
C PHE A 51 3.38 -11.30 5.27
N CYS A 52 4.24 -10.45 5.82
CA CYS A 52 4.25 -10.20 7.26
C CYS A 52 2.96 -9.48 7.68
N MET A 53 2.25 -10.04 8.67
CA MET A 53 1.03 -9.46 9.22
C MET A 53 1.26 -8.05 9.77
N TYR A 54 2.39 -7.82 10.45
CA TYR A 54 2.74 -6.50 11.00
C TYR A 54 3.06 -5.49 9.91
N ALA A 55 3.70 -5.92 8.81
CA ALA A 55 3.92 -5.05 7.66
C ALA A 55 2.59 -4.63 7.01
N ILE A 56 1.64 -5.56 6.84
CA ILE A 56 0.29 -5.26 6.35
C ILE A 56 -0.40 -4.27 7.29
N GLN A 57 -0.39 -4.53 8.60
CA GLN A 57 -0.99 -3.64 9.61
C GLN A 57 -0.42 -2.22 9.51
N ALA A 58 0.90 -2.07 9.33
CA ALA A 58 1.56 -0.77 9.25
C ALA A 58 1.12 0.06 8.05
N VAL A 59 0.91 -0.58 6.88
CA VAL A 59 0.53 0.13 5.65
C VAL A 59 -0.97 0.27 5.46
N MET A 60 -1.79 -0.63 6.03
CA MET A 60 -3.23 -0.72 5.78
C MET A 60 -3.99 0.61 5.97
N PRO A 61 -3.71 1.44 6.99
CA PRO A 61 -4.37 2.74 7.16
C PRO A 61 -4.10 3.74 6.02
N LEU A 62 -3.00 3.55 5.28
CA LEU A 62 -2.56 4.47 4.22
C LEU A 62 -3.10 4.08 2.85
N LEU A 63 -3.52 2.82 2.66
CA LEU A 63 -3.89 2.29 1.35
C LEU A 63 -5.06 3.05 0.71
N PRO A 64 -6.16 3.39 1.40
CA PRO A 64 -7.26 4.14 0.78
C PRO A 64 -6.84 5.52 0.28
N ALA A 65 -5.88 6.17 0.96
CA ALA A 65 -5.33 7.44 0.52
C ALA A 65 -4.45 7.25 -0.73
N LYS A 66 -3.68 6.17 -0.78
CA LYS A 66 -2.81 5.81 -1.90
C LYS A 66 -3.53 5.27 -3.13
N GLN A 67 -4.75 4.75 -2.98
CA GLN A 67 -5.58 4.28 -4.09
C GLN A 67 -6.19 5.42 -4.90
N ARG A 68 -5.98 6.69 -4.58
CA ARG A 68 -6.59 7.82 -5.30
C ARG A 68 -5.59 8.95 -5.46
N GLN A 69 -5.81 9.79 -6.47
CA GLN A 69 -5.03 11.01 -6.63
C GLN A 69 -5.33 11.98 -5.48
N MET A 70 -4.30 12.36 -4.71
CA MET A 70 -4.41 13.42 -3.71
C MET A 70 -3.89 14.76 -4.29
N PRO A 71 -4.18 15.89 -3.62
CA PRO A 71 -3.67 17.20 -4.04
C PRO A 71 -2.12 17.22 -4.11
N GLU A 72 -1.57 17.96 -5.07
CA GLU A 72 -0.11 18.03 -5.33
C GLU A 72 0.73 18.47 -4.11
N GLY A 73 0.13 19.25 -3.21
CA GLY A 73 0.76 19.73 -1.98
C GLY A 73 0.72 18.73 -0.81
N ASP A 74 -0.02 17.63 -0.92
CA ASP A 74 -0.16 16.66 0.16
C ASP A 74 1.14 15.86 0.32
N TRP A 75 1.67 15.82 1.54
CA TRP A 75 2.87 15.05 1.84
C TRP A 75 2.63 13.55 1.67
N LEU A 76 1.40 13.09 1.92
CA LEU A 76 1.02 11.69 1.78
C LEU A 76 0.93 11.26 0.32
N GLU A 77 0.79 12.19 -0.64
CA GLU A 77 0.91 11.87 -2.07
C GLU A 77 2.35 11.46 -2.41
N LYS A 78 3.32 12.21 -1.89
CA LYS A 78 4.74 12.08 -2.23
C LYS A 78 5.42 10.96 -1.45
N ASP A 79 5.08 10.78 -0.17
CA ASP A 79 5.74 9.78 0.68
C ASP A 79 5.03 8.43 0.59
N SER A 80 5.77 7.37 0.33
CA SER A 80 5.24 6.01 0.13
C SER A 80 5.97 4.95 0.96
N PHE A 81 6.79 5.35 1.92
CA PHE A 81 7.53 4.43 2.78
C PHE A 81 6.84 4.22 4.12
N ALA A 82 6.79 2.97 4.57
CA ALA A 82 6.37 2.59 5.90
C ALA A 82 7.34 1.55 6.47
N VAL A 83 7.43 1.49 7.80
CA VAL A 83 8.31 0.56 8.50
C VAL A 83 7.48 -0.58 9.08
N CYS A 84 7.89 -1.81 8.80
CA CYS A 84 7.34 -2.99 9.45
C CYS A 84 7.78 -3.00 10.92
N PRO A 85 6.86 -3.03 11.90
CA PRO A 85 7.18 -3.02 13.33
C PRO A 85 7.47 -4.42 13.89
N ASP A 86 7.60 -5.43 13.02
CA ASP A 86 7.97 -6.80 13.41
C ASP A 86 9.35 -6.78 14.12
N PRO A 87 9.50 -7.39 15.31
CA PRO A 87 10.71 -7.30 16.14
C PRO A 87 12.01 -7.86 15.56
#